data_AF-A0A522SQX9-F1
#
_entry.id   AF-A0A522SQX9-F1
#
_cell.length_a   1.000
_cell.length_b   1.000
_cell.length_c   1.000
_cell.angle_alpha   90.00
_cell.angle_beta   90.00
_cell.angle_gamma   90.00
#
_symmetry.space_group_name_H-M   'P 1'
#
loop_
_entity.id
_entity.type
_entity.pdbx_description
1 polymer ?
#
loop_
_entity_poly.entity_id
_entity_poly.type
_entity_poly.pdbx_seq_one_letter_code
_entity_poly.pdbx_strand_id
1 'polypeptide(L)'
;MMIELEIQGLSERREGLLVEVGRLVLAGGFSLQRQRLVQDNHGILLTMVVQGPSRKQRALEAALDACERFISVKMFPFVEGEARAHFAASREPMEPVRVAPPVARRPAAEAPAAEKTPVAAPVPAPAPAMADRTGMAGVVAAPVALTDAAALPTSTPTPTPTPAVVEEPMFEFILPTPRAPAAPPVVAAPFVQLVPLPADEAAVGRALHELPSEYPRIVPRLLALAQAVADGARESSLTLAGQRTGAWLFEREYALDVGQDLRAAIEHIGAPALRALVEVDQQDDQLRIHASPLCTEGHSGCAFFSGFLEGLLGPAIAPGSLSIFPVCCRSYGADACVLAISD
;
A
#
# COMPACT_ATOMS: atom_id res chain seq x y z
N MET A 1 -19.67 -4.28 -34.69
CA MET A 1 -18.31 -3.74 -34.52
C MET A 1 -17.62 -4.52 -33.42
N MET A 2 -16.38 -4.95 -33.63
CA MET A 2 -15.50 -5.41 -32.56
C MET A 2 -14.80 -4.18 -31.98
N ILE A 3 -14.50 -4.21 -30.68
CA ILE A 3 -13.76 -3.17 -29.97
C ILE A 3 -12.72 -3.84 -29.07
N GLU A 4 -11.71 -3.07 -28.68
CA GLU A 4 -10.70 -3.47 -27.70
C GLU A 4 -10.80 -2.58 -26.47
N LEU A 5 -10.72 -3.20 -25.30
CA LEU A 5 -10.94 -2.57 -24.02
C LEU A 5 -9.79 -2.93 -23.08
N GLU A 6 -9.23 -1.94 -22.41
CA GLU A 6 -8.35 -2.15 -21.27
C GLU A 6 -9.15 -2.10 -19.98
N ILE A 7 -9.24 -3.24 -19.29
CA ILE A 7 -9.74 -3.37 -17.94
C ILE A 7 -8.55 -3.19 -16.99
N GLN A 8 -8.68 -2.27 -16.06
CA GLN A 8 -7.77 -2.10 -14.93
C GLN A 8 -8.57 -2.35 -13.65
N GLY A 9 -8.07 -3.19 -12.73
CA GLY A 9 -8.71 -3.43 -11.44
C GLY A 9 -7.72 -3.60 -10.29
N LEU A 10 -8.16 -3.25 -9.09
CA LEU A 10 -7.48 -3.42 -7.82
C LEU A 10 -8.19 -4.50 -6.99
N SER A 11 -7.44 -5.42 -6.41
CA SER A 11 -7.95 -6.47 -5.51
C SER A 11 -7.08 -6.61 -4.27
N GLU A 12 -7.65 -7.01 -3.14
CA GLU A 12 -6.88 -7.39 -1.95
C GLU A 12 -6.03 -8.64 -2.21
N ARG A 13 -6.55 -9.60 -3.00
CA ARG A 13 -5.98 -10.97 -3.09
C ARG A 13 -5.66 -11.39 -4.52
N ARG A 14 -4.63 -12.21 -4.66
CA ARG A 14 -4.16 -12.76 -5.95
C ARG A 14 -4.87 -14.07 -6.30
N GLU A 15 -5.31 -14.78 -5.27
CA GLU A 15 -5.72 -16.19 -5.28
C GLU A 15 -7.06 -16.37 -5.99
N GLY A 16 -7.00 -16.72 -7.28
CA GLY A 16 -8.16 -16.97 -8.13
C GLY A 16 -8.63 -15.76 -8.96
N LEU A 17 -8.13 -14.55 -8.71
CA LEU A 17 -8.56 -13.31 -9.39
C LEU A 17 -8.55 -13.44 -10.93
N LEU A 18 -7.43 -13.89 -11.51
CA LEU A 18 -7.30 -14.10 -12.96
C LEU A 18 -8.28 -15.15 -13.52
N VAL A 19 -8.64 -16.16 -12.74
CA VAL A 19 -9.55 -17.25 -13.17
C VAL A 19 -10.99 -16.76 -13.19
N GLU A 20 -11.37 -15.95 -12.21
CA GLU A 20 -12.72 -15.41 -12.08
C GLU A 20 -12.99 -14.27 -13.06
N VAL A 21 -12.09 -13.28 -13.12
CA VAL A 21 -12.17 -12.17 -14.09
C VAL A 21 -12.05 -12.71 -15.52
N GLY A 22 -11.19 -13.71 -15.76
CA GLY A 22 -11.13 -14.42 -17.04
C GLY A 22 -12.45 -15.12 -17.41
N ARG A 23 -13.16 -15.71 -16.45
CA ARG A 23 -14.50 -16.30 -16.66
C ARG A 23 -15.53 -15.23 -17.02
N LEU A 24 -15.52 -14.07 -16.35
CA LEU A 24 -16.43 -12.94 -16.63
C LEU A 24 -16.21 -12.38 -18.04
N VAL A 25 -14.94 -12.16 -18.44
CA VAL A 25 -14.55 -11.76 -19.80
C VAL A 25 -15.06 -12.74 -20.87
N LEU A 26 -14.86 -14.05 -20.65
CA LEU A 26 -15.30 -15.10 -21.58
C LEU A 26 -16.84 -15.23 -21.65
N ALA A 27 -17.56 -15.11 -20.53
CA ALA A 27 -19.03 -15.08 -20.51
C ALA A 27 -19.58 -13.81 -21.20
N GLY A 28 -18.88 -12.68 -21.01
CA GLY A 28 -19.03 -11.46 -21.79
C GLY A 28 -18.76 -11.66 -23.29
N GLY A 29 -18.22 -12.80 -23.74
CA GLY A 29 -17.93 -13.07 -25.14
C GLY A 29 -16.79 -12.20 -25.70
N PHE A 30 -15.86 -11.81 -24.84
CA PHE A 30 -14.60 -11.15 -25.20
C PHE A 30 -13.46 -12.18 -25.14
N SER A 31 -12.49 -12.07 -26.04
CA SER A 31 -11.22 -12.81 -25.98
C SER A 31 -10.18 -12.00 -25.21
N LEU A 32 -9.35 -12.68 -24.41
CA LEU A 32 -8.21 -12.06 -23.75
C LEU A 32 -7.03 -11.94 -24.72
N GLN A 33 -6.50 -10.72 -24.89
CA GLN A 33 -5.34 -10.45 -25.76
C GLN A 33 -4.05 -10.32 -24.95
N ARG A 34 -4.07 -9.55 -23.86
CA ARG A 34 -2.93 -9.42 -22.92
C ARG A 34 -3.42 -9.36 -21.49
N GLN A 35 -2.63 -9.89 -20.56
CA GLN A 35 -2.83 -9.70 -19.12
C GLN A 35 -1.52 -9.37 -18.41
N ARG A 36 -1.58 -8.53 -17.39
CA ARG A 36 -0.49 -8.22 -16.47
C ARG A 36 -1.06 -8.21 -15.06
N LEU A 37 -0.34 -8.86 -14.14
CA LEU A 37 -0.62 -8.80 -12.70
C LEU A 37 0.61 -8.21 -12.00
N VAL A 38 0.41 -7.24 -11.11
CA VAL A 38 1.46 -6.57 -10.34
C VAL A 38 1.03 -6.53 -8.88
N GLN A 39 1.99 -6.66 -7.96
CA GLN A 39 1.76 -6.40 -6.54
C GLN A 39 2.25 -4.98 -6.23
N ASP A 40 1.43 -4.21 -5.53
CA ASP A 40 1.61 -2.80 -5.19
C ASP A 40 1.39 -2.61 -3.67
N ASN A 41 1.70 -1.43 -3.14
CA ASN A 41 1.41 -1.09 -1.74
C ASN A 41 -0.08 -1.16 -1.43
N HIS A 42 -0.94 -0.90 -2.43
CA HIS A 42 -2.40 -0.94 -2.30
C HIS A 42 -3.03 -2.34 -2.50
N GLY A 43 -2.25 -3.36 -2.87
CA GLY A 43 -2.74 -4.72 -3.12
C GLY A 43 -2.32 -5.26 -4.49
N ILE A 44 -3.24 -5.93 -5.19
CA ILE A 44 -2.99 -6.60 -6.46
C ILE A 44 -3.61 -5.81 -7.61
N LEU A 45 -2.75 -5.31 -8.49
CA LEU A 45 -3.15 -4.61 -9.71
C LEU A 45 -3.29 -5.60 -10.87
N LEU A 46 -4.45 -5.63 -11.49
CA LEU A 46 -4.76 -6.39 -12.69
C LEU A 46 -4.97 -5.44 -13.87
N THR A 47 -4.22 -5.65 -14.96
CA THR A 47 -4.49 -5.04 -16.27
C THR A 47 -4.79 -6.15 -17.28
N MET A 48 -5.90 -6.06 -18.00
CA MET A 48 -6.26 -6.98 -19.08
C MET A 48 -6.70 -6.18 -20.31
N VAL A 49 -6.16 -6.45 -21.50
CA VAL A 49 -6.79 -6.00 -22.75
C VAL A 49 -7.56 -7.15 -23.36
N VAL A 50 -8.83 -6.86 -23.66
CA VAL A 50 -9.81 -7.82 -24.16
C VAL A 50 -10.45 -7.30 -25.45
N GLN A 51 -10.69 -8.17 -26.41
CA GLN A 51 -11.31 -7.84 -27.69
C GLN A 51 -12.69 -8.50 -27.78
N GLY A 52 -13.72 -7.77 -28.21
CA GLY A 52 -15.06 -8.33 -28.26
C GLY A 52 -16.14 -7.43 -28.87
N PRO A 53 -17.40 -7.88 -28.87
CA PRO A 53 -18.49 -7.19 -29.55
C PRO A 53 -19.02 -6.01 -28.73
N SER A 54 -18.95 -4.80 -29.27
CA SER A 54 -19.29 -3.55 -28.54
C SER A 54 -20.66 -3.56 -27.84
N ARG A 55 -21.67 -4.21 -28.44
CA ARG A 55 -23.00 -4.42 -27.87
C ARG A 55 -23.04 -5.13 -26.50
N LYS A 56 -21.95 -5.79 -26.10
CA LYS A 56 -21.81 -6.46 -24.79
C LYS A 56 -20.95 -5.67 -23.79
N GLN A 57 -20.37 -4.53 -24.15
CA GLN A 57 -19.49 -3.74 -23.26
C GLN A 57 -20.13 -3.48 -21.89
N ARG A 58 -21.32 -2.87 -21.85
CA ARG A 58 -22.05 -2.58 -20.59
C ARG A 58 -22.41 -3.81 -19.76
N ALA A 59 -22.54 -4.98 -20.41
CA ALA A 59 -22.84 -6.24 -19.73
C ALA A 59 -21.57 -6.91 -19.17
N LEU A 60 -20.40 -6.60 -19.72
CA LEU A 60 -19.11 -6.93 -19.12
C LEU A 60 -18.79 -5.95 -17.98
N GLU A 61 -19.01 -4.65 -18.18
CA GLU A 61 -18.87 -3.57 -17.20
C GLU A 61 -19.60 -3.91 -15.89
N ALA A 62 -20.93 -4.04 -15.93
CA ALA A 62 -21.73 -4.39 -14.76
C ALA A 62 -21.41 -5.78 -14.15
N ALA A 63 -20.77 -6.69 -14.90
CA ALA A 63 -20.34 -7.98 -14.39
C ALA A 63 -18.93 -7.95 -13.74
N LEU A 64 -18.11 -6.94 -14.08
CA LEU A 64 -16.85 -6.63 -13.41
C LEU A 64 -17.11 -5.78 -12.16
N ASP A 65 -18.03 -4.81 -12.24
CA ASP A 65 -18.45 -3.98 -11.11
C ASP A 65 -19.08 -4.84 -9.99
N ALA A 66 -19.84 -5.88 -10.36
CA ALA A 66 -20.43 -6.86 -9.44
C ALA A 66 -19.48 -8.01 -9.05
N CYS A 67 -18.17 -7.92 -9.33
CA CYS A 67 -17.20 -8.94 -8.94
C CYS A 67 -16.60 -8.61 -7.56
N GLU A 68 -17.03 -9.33 -6.53
CA GLU A 68 -16.62 -9.23 -5.11
C GLU A 68 -15.09 -9.20 -4.87
N ARG A 69 -14.29 -9.59 -5.87
CA ARG A 69 -12.82 -9.56 -5.81
C ARG A 69 -12.21 -8.20 -6.14
N PHE A 70 -12.92 -7.30 -6.80
CA PHE A 70 -12.42 -5.96 -7.08
C PHE A 70 -12.84 -4.99 -5.99
N ILE A 71 -11.84 -4.36 -5.37
CA ILE A 71 -12.01 -3.16 -4.53
C ILE A 71 -12.41 -1.97 -5.42
N SER A 72 -11.86 -1.92 -6.63
CA SER A 72 -12.20 -0.93 -7.65
C SER A 72 -11.82 -1.47 -9.02
N VAL A 73 -12.66 -1.24 -10.03
CA VAL A 73 -12.40 -1.59 -11.43
C VAL A 73 -12.74 -0.40 -12.33
N LYS A 74 -11.97 -0.24 -13.41
CA LYS A 74 -12.16 0.80 -14.43
C LYS A 74 -11.89 0.21 -15.80
N MET A 75 -12.77 0.50 -16.75
CA MET A 75 -12.68 0.00 -18.12
C MET A 75 -12.53 1.17 -19.10
N PHE A 76 -11.58 1.02 -20.03
CA PHE A 76 -11.22 2.06 -20.99
C PHE A 76 -11.21 1.50 -22.42
N PRO A 77 -11.46 2.30 -23.46
CA PRO A 77 -11.05 1.95 -24.81
C PRO A 77 -9.54 1.72 -24.85
N PHE A 78 -9.09 0.60 -25.42
CA PHE A 78 -7.67 0.36 -25.66
C PHE A 78 -7.22 1.06 -26.96
N VAL A 79 -6.02 1.64 -26.94
CA VAL A 79 -5.36 2.26 -28.08
C VAL A 79 -3.95 1.68 -28.18
N GLU A 80 -3.63 1.07 -29.32
CA GLU A 80 -2.31 0.46 -29.54
C GLU A 80 -1.21 1.54 -29.56
N GLY A 81 -0.14 1.30 -28.81
CA GLY A 81 0.94 2.27 -28.58
C GLY A 81 0.77 3.15 -27.33
N GLU A 82 -0.43 3.30 -26.76
CA GLU A 82 -0.59 4.03 -25.50
C GLU A 82 -0.19 3.18 -24.28
N ALA A 83 0.92 3.55 -23.63
CA ALA A 83 1.34 2.98 -22.36
C ALA A 83 0.60 3.67 -21.19
N ARG A 84 -0.63 3.23 -20.90
CA ARG A 84 -1.44 3.75 -19.80
C ARG A 84 -0.93 3.24 -18.45
N ALA A 85 -0.76 4.15 -17.48
CA ALA A 85 -0.51 3.78 -16.09
C ALA A 85 -1.77 3.11 -15.48
N HIS A 86 -1.59 2.21 -14.51
CA HIS A 86 -2.72 1.64 -13.78
C HIS A 86 -3.27 2.67 -12.80
N PHE A 87 -4.59 2.86 -12.75
CA PHE A 87 -5.24 3.93 -11.97
C PHE A 87 -4.99 3.85 -10.46
N ALA A 88 -4.63 2.67 -9.94
CA ALA A 88 -4.32 2.38 -8.55
C ALA A 88 -2.83 2.05 -8.31
N ALA A 89 -1.95 2.28 -9.30
CA ALA A 89 -0.51 2.09 -9.10
C ALA A 89 0.09 3.18 -8.22
N SER A 90 0.90 2.76 -7.26
CA SER A 90 1.91 3.58 -6.63
C SER A 90 2.89 4.08 -7.70
N ARG A 91 3.12 5.40 -7.75
CA ARG A 91 4.30 5.94 -8.44
C ARG A 91 5.51 5.72 -7.52
N GLU A 92 6.60 5.18 -8.03
CA GLU A 92 7.86 5.16 -7.26
C GLU A 92 8.25 6.60 -6.88
N PRO A 93 8.84 6.83 -5.69
CA PRO A 93 9.40 8.13 -5.35
C PRO A 93 10.46 8.53 -6.38
N MET A 94 10.11 9.47 -7.25
CA MET A 94 11.02 10.00 -8.26
C MET A 94 12.24 10.57 -7.54
N GLU A 95 13.43 10.01 -7.77
CA GLU A 95 14.65 10.39 -7.05
C GLU A 95 14.78 11.93 -7.10
N PRO A 96 14.84 12.63 -5.96
CA PRO A 96 14.74 14.09 -5.95
C PRO A 96 15.88 14.65 -6.79
N VAL A 97 15.50 15.35 -7.87
CA VAL A 97 16.44 15.98 -8.80
C VAL A 97 17.44 16.76 -7.97
N ARG A 98 18.69 16.30 -7.96
CA ARG A 98 19.74 16.85 -7.10
C ARG A 98 20.16 18.22 -7.63
N VAL A 99 19.33 19.23 -7.37
CA VAL A 99 19.67 20.64 -7.45
C VAL A 99 20.88 20.83 -6.55
N ALA A 100 22.06 20.91 -7.17
CA ALA A 100 23.32 20.97 -6.44
C ALA A 100 23.26 22.15 -5.46
N PRO A 101 23.48 21.93 -4.15
CA PRO A 101 23.39 23.00 -3.18
C PRO A 101 24.38 24.12 -3.57
N PRO A 102 23.94 25.39 -3.59
CA PRO A 102 24.83 26.49 -3.96
C PRO A 102 26.04 26.49 -3.03
N VAL A 103 27.24 26.48 -3.61
CA VAL A 103 28.49 26.22 -2.86
C VAL A 103 28.71 27.32 -1.81
N ALA A 104 28.35 27.01 -0.57
CA ALA A 104 28.52 27.89 0.56
C ALA A 104 30.01 28.16 0.77
N ARG A 105 30.47 29.36 0.43
CA ARG A 105 31.85 29.81 0.66
C ARG A 105 32.11 29.89 2.16
N ARG A 106 32.72 28.84 2.70
CA ARG A 106 33.13 28.70 4.10
C ARG A 106 34.06 29.86 4.52
N PRO A 107 33.66 30.74 5.46
CA PRO A 107 34.60 31.66 6.10
C PRO A 107 35.64 30.88 6.91
N ALA A 108 36.81 31.46 7.14
CA ALA A 108 37.86 30.84 7.94
C ALA A 108 37.43 30.65 9.41
N ALA A 109 37.99 29.66 10.08
CA ALA A 109 37.78 29.43 11.51
C ALA A 109 38.90 30.09 12.33
N GLU A 110 38.56 30.66 13.49
CA GLU A 110 39.50 31.23 14.44
C GLU A 110 39.03 30.97 15.89
N ALA A 111 39.93 30.42 16.73
CA ALA A 111 39.76 29.96 18.12
C ALA A 111 41.18 29.67 18.69
N PRO A 112 41.44 29.59 20.03
CA PRO A 112 40.56 29.35 21.19
C PRO A 112 40.45 30.62 22.10
N ALA A 113 40.24 30.66 23.44
CA ALA A 113 40.25 29.71 24.58
C ALA A 113 39.43 30.30 25.79
N ALA A 114 39.30 29.73 27.00
CA ALA A 114 39.88 28.52 27.61
C ALA A 114 38.99 27.92 28.73
N GLU A 115 39.07 26.59 28.89
CA GLU A 115 39.18 25.79 30.13
C GLU A 115 38.86 26.39 31.52
N LYS A 116 37.97 25.71 32.29
CA LYS A 116 38.24 25.14 33.65
C LYS A 116 37.09 24.34 34.30
N THR A 117 37.45 23.21 34.91
CA THR A 117 36.70 22.36 35.88
C THR A 117 37.54 22.29 37.20
N PRO A 118 37.32 21.45 38.26
CA PRO A 118 36.42 20.28 38.48
C PRO A 118 35.72 20.26 39.88
N VAL A 119 35.51 19.04 40.47
CA VAL A 119 35.11 18.67 41.86
C VAL A 119 33.60 18.51 42.14
N ALA A 120 33.07 17.50 42.88
CA ALA A 120 33.44 16.08 43.12
C ALA A 120 32.27 15.30 43.78
N ALA A 121 32.37 13.96 43.87
CA ALA A 121 31.38 13.00 44.44
C ALA A 121 31.34 13.00 46.01
N PRO A 122 30.43 12.24 46.72
CA PRO A 122 30.41 10.76 46.75
C PRO A 122 29.04 10.05 46.90
N VAL A 123 29.08 8.71 46.95
CA VAL A 123 27.97 7.74 47.19
C VAL A 123 27.98 7.24 48.66
N PRO A 124 26.96 6.51 49.18
CA PRO A 124 27.06 5.03 49.18
C PRO A 124 25.73 4.23 49.05
N ALA A 125 25.83 2.91 48.88
CA ALA A 125 24.75 1.91 49.01
C ALA A 125 25.02 1.00 50.25
N PRO A 126 24.12 0.07 50.62
CA PRO A 126 24.28 -1.33 50.15
C PRO A 126 22.99 -2.16 49.95
N ALA A 127 23.14 -3.40 49.45
CA ALA A 127 22.12 -4.47 49.34
C ALA A 127 22.27 -5.54 50.47
N PRO A 128 21.74 -6.80 50.47
CA PRO A 128 21.48 -7.79 49.39
C PRO A 128 19.97 -8.24 49.35
N ALA A 129 19.46 -9.46 49.06
CA ALA A 129 20.01 -10.81 48.85
C ALA A 129 19.01 -11.84 48.20
N MET A 130 19.55 -12.94 47.63
CA MET A 130 19.04 -14.35 47.53
C MET A 130 17.56 -14.66 47.14
N ALA A 131 17.28 -15.33 46.00
CA ALA A 131 17.18 -16.81 45.77
C ALA A 131 15.72 -17.37 46.00
N ASP A 132 15.24 -18.49 45.43
CA ASP A 132 15.85 -19.61 44.64
C ASP A 132 14.85 -20.19 43.57
N ARG A 133 15.18 -21.34 42.94
CA ARG A 133 14.47 -22.18 41.94
C ARG A 133 13.01 -22.59 42.35
N THR A 134 12.13 -23.20 41.53
CA THR A 134 12.28 -24.37 40.61
C THR A 134 10.98 -24.62 39.81
N GLY A 135 11.01 -25.35 38.67
CA GLY A 135 9.82 -26.06 38.13
C GLY A 135 9.78 -26.31 36.62
N MET A 136 9.23 -27.46 36.17
CA MET A 136 9.03 -27.81 34.75
C MET A 136 7.76 -28.65 34.51
N ALA A 137 7.03 -28.35 33.43
CA ALA A 137 6.27 -29.28 32.56
C ALA A 137 5.64 -28.49 31.39
N GLY A 138 5.43 -29.01 30.17
CA GLY A 138 5.91 -30.28 29.61
C GLY A 138 4.85 -31.04 28.80
N VAL A 139 4.68 -30.72 27.51
CA VAL A 139 3.92 -31.56 26.54
C VAL A 139 4.65 -31.55 25.20
N VAL A 140 4.79 -32.72 24.56
CA VAL A 140 5.42 -32.90 23.24
C VAL A 140 4.56 -33.86 22.42
N ALA A 141 4.38 -33.57 21.12
CA ALA A 141 3.78 -34.49 20.16
C ALA A 141 4.52 -34.41 18.81
N ALA A 142 4.87 -35.57 18.25
CA ALA A 142 5.40 -35.72 16.88
C ALA A 142 4.24 -36.05 15.90
N PRO A 143 4.46 -36.11 14.57
CA PRO A 143 5.10 -37.30 13.95
C PRO A 143 6.36 -36.97 13.12
N VAL A 144 7.41 -37.80 13.16
CA VAL A 144 7.69 -38.94 12.25
C VAL A 144 7.92 -38.54 10.80
N ALA A 145 9.17 -38.70 10.35
CA ALA A 145 9.56 -38.77 8.95
C ALA A 145 9.83 -40.25 8.55
N LEU A 146 9.55 -40.59 7.30
CA LEU A 146 9.96 -41.85 6.68
C LEU A 146 10.44 -41.58 5.25
N THR A 147 11.69 -41.90 4.97
CA THR A 147 12.30 -41.86 3.65
C THR A 147 12.22 -43.25 3.00
N ASP A 148 12.02 -43.30 1.68
CA ASP A 148 12.77 -44.25 0.87
C ASP A 148 12.98 -43.70 -0.56
N ALA A 149 13.91 -44.29 -1.32
CA ALA A 149 14.38 -43.79 -2.60
C ALA A 149 14.49 -44.90 -3.66
N ALA A 150 14.29 -44.58 -4.94
CA ALA A 150 14.57 -45.50 -6.04
C ALA A 150 14.92 -44.83 -7.38
N ALA A 151 16.06 -45.28 -7.94
CA ALA A 151 16.36 -45.49 -9.36
C ALA A 151 16.27 -44.35 -10.41
N LEU A 152 17.43 -44.03 -10.98
CA LEU A 152 17.61 -43.60 -12.39
C LEU A 152 17.38 -44.79 -13.34
N PRO A 153 17.19 -44.56 -14.66
CA PRO A 153 18.36 -44.69 -15.53
C PRO A 153 18.51 -43.68 -16.68
N THR A 154 19.76 -43.28 -16.85
CA THR A 154 20.51 -42.73 -17.99
C THR A 154 19.96 -42.96 -19.42
N SER A 155 20.09 -41.96 -20.31
CA SER A 155 20.56 -42.19 -21.70
C SER A 155 21.09 -40.92 -22.40
N THR A 156 22.26 -41.05 -23.03
CA THR A 156 22.84 -40.20 -24.10
C THR A 156 23.53 -41.17 -25.08
N PRO A 157 23.60 -40.90 -26.40
CA PRO A 157 24.54 -39.91 -26.94
C PRO A 157 24.10 -39.16 -28.23
N THR A 158 24.97 -38.26 -28.70
CA THR A 158 24.93 -37.56 -30.01
C THR A 158 25.17 -38.54 -31.19
N PRO A 159 24.90 -38.11 -32.44
CA PRO A 159 26.03 -37.72 -33.30
C PRO A 159 25.77 -36.51 -34.24
N THR A 160 26.86 -35.82 -34.60
CA THR A 160 26.91 -34.79 -35.65
C THR A 160 26.94 -35.42 -37.05
N PRO A 161 26.52 -34.69 -38.11
CA PRO A 161 27.53 -34.34 -39.13
C PRO A 161 27.38 -32.94 -39.77
N THR A 162 28.49 -32.48 -40.35
CA THR A 162 28.67 -31.28 -41.21
C THR A 162 29.45 -31.71 -42.47
N PRO A 163 29.66 -30.88 -43.51
CA PRO A 163 29.04 -29.58 -43.85
C PRO A 163 28.51 -29.50 -45.32
N ALA A 164 27.85 -28.40 -45.69
CA ALA A 164 27.74 -27.94 -47.08
C ALA A 164 27.64 -26.40 -47.15
N VAL A 165 28.26 -25.78 -48.16
CA VAL A 165 28.44 -24.32 -48.30
C VAL A 165 27.30 -23.65 -49.07
N VAL A 166 26.86 -22.48 -48.61
CA VAL A 166 26.35 -21.37 -49.45
C VAL A 166 26.94 -20.06 -48.90
N GLU A 167 27.20 -19.09 -49.76
CA GLU A 167 28.01 -17.90 -49.47
C GLU A 167 27.19 -16.75 -48.83
N GLU A 168 27.79 -16.03 -47.86
CA GLU A 168 27.23 -14.79 -47.31
C GLU A 168 27.77 -13.55 -48.05
N PRO A 169 26.94 -12.52 -48.29
CA PRO A 169 27.42 -11.23 -48.79
C PRO A 169 28.20 -10.47 -47.70
N MET A 170 29.07 -9.55 -48.13
CA MET A 170 30.04 -8.84 -47.28
C MET A 170 29.41 -8.20 -46.03
N PHE A 171 29.82 -8.65 -44.84
CA PHE A 171 29.56 -7.92 -43.60
C PHE A 171 30.51 -6.72 -43.48
N GLU A 172 29.92 -5.53 -43.40
CA GLU A 172 30.65 -4.29 -43.16
C GLU A 172 31.18 -4.25 -41.71
N PHE A 173 32.47 -3.95 -41.55
CA PHE A 173 33.19 -4.17 -40.29
C PHE A 173 32.92 -3.05 -39.28
N ILE A 174 31.75 -3.08 -38.63
CA ILE A 174 31.36 -2.13 -37.58
C ILE A 174 32.33 -2.26 -36.40
N LEU A 175 33.28 -1.33 -36.30
CA LEU A 175 34.20 -1.23 -35.17
C LEU A 175 33.41 -0.96 -33.88
N PRO A 176 33.61 -1.75 -32.81
CA PRO A 176 32.89 -1.54 -31.56
C PRO A 176 33.31 -0.23 -30.90
N THR A 177 32.40 0.73 -30.82
CA THR A 177 32.59 2.02 -30.15
C THR A 177 33.05 1.77 -28.69
N PRO A 178 34.12 2.41 -28.21
CA PRO A 178 34.62 2.19 -26.86
C PRO A 178 33.54 2.53 -25.83
N ARG A 179 33.11 1.53 -25.06
CA ARG A 179 32.08 1.65 -24.04
C ARG A 179 32.55 2.63 -22.97
N ALA A 180 31.78 3.71 -22.75
CA ALA A 180 32.04 4.65 -21.67
C ALA A 180 32.14 3.89 -20.31
N PRO A 181 33.03 4.31 -19.40
CA PRO A 181 33.19 3.64 -18.12
C PRO A 181 31.86 3.62 -17.37
N ALA A 182 31.49 2.45 -16.84
CA ALA A 182 30.27 2.30 -16.08
C ALA A 182 30.25 3.27 -14.90
N ALA A 183 29.11 3.94 -14.66
CA ALA A 183 28.89 4.66 -13.43
C ALA A 183 29.11 3.71 -12.23
N PRO A 184 29.70 4.18 -11.12
CA PRO A 184 29.84 3.35 -9.94
C PRO A 184 28.46 2.83 -9.51
N PRO A 185 28.34 1.58 -9.04
CA PRO A 185 27.07 1.04 -8.61
C PRO A 185 26.51 1.93 -7.50
N VAL A 186 25.37 2.57 -7.76
CA VAL A 186 24.62 3.26 -6.73
C VAL A 186 24.26 2.20 -5.70
N VAL A 187 24.79 2.35 -4.48
CA VAL A 187 24.42 1.48 -3.36
C VAL A 187 22.97 1.84 -3.04
N ALA A 188 22.04 1.10 -3.65
CA ALA A 188 20.64 1.14 -3.27
C ALA A 188 20.56 0.93 -1.76
N ALA A 189 19.83 1.82 -1.07
CA ALA A 189 19.56 1.62 0.34
C ALA A 189 18.94 0.23 0.51
N PRO A 190 19.36 -0.57 1.51
CA PRO A 190 18.83 -1.91 1.68
C PRO A 190 17.32 -1.83 1.81
N PHE A 191 16.60 -2.72 1.12
CA PHE A 191 15.14 -2.78 1.18
C PHE A 191 14.73 -3.22 2.58
N VAL A 192 14.57 -2.25 3.50
CA VAL A 192 14.07 -2.48 4.85
C VAL A 192 12.58 -2.74 4.72
N GLN A 193 12.23 -4.03 4.58
CA GLN A 193 10.85 -4.47 4.70
C GLN A 193 10.38 -4.15 6.13
N LEU A 194 9.57 -3.10 6.25
CA LEU A 194 8.96 -2.72 7.53
C LEU A 194 8.10 -3.89 8.01
N VAL A 195 8.49 -4.49 9.14
CA VAL A 195 7.68 -5.50 9.82
C VAL A 195 6.48 -4.80 10.44
N PRO A 196 5.23 -5.16 10.10
CA PRO A 196 4.06 -4.58 10.74
C PRO A 196 4.05 -4.86 12.24
N LEU A 197 3.78 -3.83 13.04
CA LEU A 197 3.71 -3.89 14.49
C LEU A 197 2.28 -3.52 14.94
N PRO A 198 1.83 -3.99 16.12
CA PRO A 198 0.58 -3.53 16.71
C PRO A 198 0.63 -2.03 17.01
N ALA A 199 -0.55 -1.42 17.17
CA ALA A 199 -0.68 -0.01 17.53
C ALA A 199 -0.03 0.30 18.89
N ASP A 200 0.61 1.47 19.03
CA ASP A 200 0.96 2.02 20.35
C ASP A 200 -0.30 2.64 20.95
N GLU A 201 -1.10 1.79 21.61
CA GLU A 201 -2.33 2.18 22.30
C GLU A 201 -2.12 3.34 23.30
N ALA A 202 -0.94 3.42 23.92
CA ALA A 202 -0.62 4.43 24.90
C ALA A 202 -0.31 5.78 24.22
N ALA A 203 0.36 5.78 23.07
CA ALA A 203 0.53 6.97 22.24
C ALA A 203 -0.81 7.46 21.66
N VAL A 204 -1.65 6.55 21.16
CA VAL A 204 -3.00 6.88 20.69
C VAL A 204 -3.84 7.48 21.82
N GLY A 205 -3.81 6.87 23.02
CA GLY A 205 -4.52 7.39 24.20
C GLY A 205 -4.04 8.78 24.63
N ARG A 206 -2.73 9.07 24.57
CA ARG A 206 -2.19 10.42 24.82
C ARG A 206 -2.61 11.42 23.74
N ALA A 207 -2.58 11.02 22.46
CA ALA A 207 -2.92 11.90 21.34
C ALA A 207 -4.40 12.32 21.36
N LEU A 208 -5.31 11.41 21.73
CA LEU A 208 -6.76 11.65 21.73
C LEU A 208 -7.33 12.17 23.05
N HIS A 209 -6.52 12.38 24.10
CA HIS A 209 -7.01 12.77 25.43
C HIS A 209 -7.85 14.06 25.42
N GLU A 210 -7.50 15.03 24.58
CA GLU A 210 -8.17 16.34 24.46
C GLU A 210 -9.10 16.44 23.23
N LEU A 211 -9.44 15.30 22.62
CA LEU A 211 -10.34 15.20 21.45
C LEU A 211 -11.65 16.01 21.61
N PRO A 212 -12.35 16.02 22.76
CA PRO A 212 -13.59 16.79 22.91
C PRO A 212 -13.43 18.31 22.81
N SER A 213 -12.25 18.83 23.15
CA SER A 213 -11.91 20.26 23.08
C SER A 213 -11.24 20.67 21.78
N GLU A 214 -10.57 19.74 21.07
CA GLU A 214 -9.84 20.05 19.84
C GLU A 214 -10.60 19.73 18.55
N TYR A 215 -11.52 18.75 18.52
CA TYR A 215 -12.22 18.38 17.29
C TYR A 215 -12.94 19.58 16.64
N PRO A 216 -12.77 19.83 15.33
CA PRO A 216 -12.11 18.99 14.31
C PRO A 216 -10.60 19.24 14.10
N ARG A 217 -9.96 20.12 14.86
CA ARG A 217 -8.56 20.58 14.67
C ARG A 217 -7.49 19.57 15.12
N ILE A 218 -7.77 18.28 15.08
CA ILE A 218 -6.92 17.19 15.62
C ILE A 218 -5.71 16.82 14.74
N VAL A 219 -5.67 17.26 13.48
CA VAL A 219 -4.62 16.94 12.50
C VAL A 219 -3.18 17.14 13.03
N PRO A 220 -2.83 18.23 13.77
CA PRO A 220 -1.49 18.38 14.33
C PRO A 220 -1.11 17.29 15.35
N ARG A 221 -2.06 16.81 16.16
CA ARG A 221 -1.82 15.69 17.10
C ARG A 221 -1.65 14.36 16.37
N LEU A 222 -2.37 14.15 15.27
CA LEU A 222 -2.22 12.96 14.43
C LEU A 222 -0.85 12.92 13.72
N LEU A 223 -0.35 14.08 13.27
CA LEU A 223 1.02 14.21 12.76
C LEU A 223 2.07 13.94 13.85
N ALA A 224 1.88 14.48 15.06
CA ALA A 224 2.77 14.21 16.20
C ALA A 224 2.76 12.72 16.61
N LEU A 225 1.59 12.07 16.60
CA LEU A 225 1.43 10.63 16.82
C LEU A 225 2.21 9.82 15.78
N ALA A 226 2.04 10.11 14.49
CA ALA A 226 2.73 9.42 13.40
C ALA A 226 4.27 9.58 13.43
N GLN A 227 4.78 10.65 14.07
CA GLN A 227 6.21 10.88 14.28
C GLN A 227 6.74 10.26 15.59
N ALA A 228 5.88 10.04 16.58
CA ALA A 228 6.27 9.55 17.91
C ALA A 228 6.30 8.02 18.04
N VAL A 229 5.55 7.30 17.19
CA VAL A 229 5.49 5.82 17.20
C VAL A 229 6.48 5.20 16.21
N ALA A 230 6.93 3.98 16.51
CA ALA A 230 7.85 3.23 15.66
C ALA A 230 7.27 2.98 14.25
N ASP A 231 8.12 2.98 13.23
CA ASP A 231 7.75 2.96 11.81
C ASP A 231 6.74 1.87 11.44
N GLY A 232 6.99 0.62 11.84
CA GLY A 232 6.06 -0.51 11.61
C GLY A 232 4.74 -0.43 12.39
N ALA A 233 4.65 0.44 13.40
CA ALA A 233 3.44 0.66 14.21
C ALA A 233 2.64 1.91 13.77
N ARG A 234 3.18 2.76 12.88
CA ARG A 234 2.55 4.03 12.47
C ARG A 234 1.16 3.81 11.87
N GLU A 235 1.05 2.86 10.95
CA GLU A 235 -0.20 2.56 10.25
C GLU A 235 -1.26 2.05 11.23
N SER A 236 -0.96 0.99 11.98
CA SER A 236 -1.80 0.44 13.05
C SER A 236 -2.25 1.48 14.08
N SER A 237 -1.35 2.38 14.47
CA SER A 237 -1.64 3.45 15.45
C SER A 237 -2.54 4.54 14.86
N LEU A 238 -2.37 4.86 13.57
CA LEU A 238 -3.25 5.79 12.87
C LEU A 238 -4.65 5.20 12.65
N THR A 239 -4.77 3.93 12.27
CA THR A 239 -6.06 3.22 12.18
C THR A 239 -6.79 3.24 13.52
N LEU A 240 -6.13 2.85 14.61
CA LEU A 240 -6.73 2.85 15.95
C LEU A 240 -7.11 4.26 16.42
N ALA A 241 -6.30 5.28 16.08
CA ALA A 241 -6.65 6.67 16.35
C ALA A 241 -7.87 7.12 15.54
N GLY A 242 -7.99 6.67 14.29
CA GLY A 242 -9.17 6.84 13.45
C GLY A 242 -10.40 6.23 14.10
N GLN A 243 -10.39 4.93 14.38
CA GLN A 243 -11.50 4.17 14.96
C GLN A 243 -12.03 4.81 16.25
N ARG A 244 -11.12 5.17 17.17
CA ARG A 244 -11.48 5.84 18.44
C ARG A 244 -12.06 7.25 18.21
N THR A 245 -11.61 7.97 17.20
CA THR A 245 -12.14 9.30 16.84
C THR A 245 -13.52 9.19 16.18
N GLY A 246 -13.70 8.23 15.26
CA GLY A 246 -14.95 7.99 14.54
C GLY A 246 -16.07 7.54 15.48
N ALA A 247 -15.81 6.55 16.33
CA ALA A 247 -16.79 6.04 17.30
C ALA A 247 -17.20 7.10 18.33
N TRP A 248 -16.25 7.92 18.80
CA TRP A 248 -16.55 9.05 19.68
C TRP A 248 -17.43 10.11 18.99
N LEU A 249 -17.18 10.40 17.70
CA LEU A 249 -18.00 11.33 16.95
C LEU A 249 -19.40 10.76 16.67
N PHE A 250 -19.50 9.46 16.40
CA PHE A 250 -20.78 8.76 16.27
C PHE A 250 -21.63 8.93 17.53
N GLU A 251 -21.11 8.59 18.71
CA GLU A 251 -21.85 8.77 19.97
C GLU A 251 -22.18 10.24 20.28
N ARG A 252 -21.38 11.20 19.80
CA ARG A 252 -21.60 12.64 20.02
C ARG A 252 -22.70 13.23 19.14
N GLU A 253 -22.79 12.82 17.88
CA GLU A 253 -23.57 13.54 16.85
C GLU A 253 -24.57 12.67 16.08
N TYR A 254 -24.33 11.35 15.99
CA TYR A 254 -25.05 10.44 15.08
C TYR A 254 -25.69 9.23 15.77
N ALA A 255 -25.73 9.22 17.11
CA ALA A 255 -26.20 8.07 17.92
C ALA A 255 -27.68 7.68 17.71
N LEU A 256 -28.44 8.46 16.95
CA LEU A 256 -29.83 8.17 16.56
C LEU A 256 -29.95 7.65 15.12
N ASP A 257 -28.90 7.78 14.31
CA ASP A 257 -28.87 7.54 12.86
C ASP A 257 -28.42 6.10 12.53
N VAL A 258 -29.03 5.13 13.20
CA VAL A 258 -28.71 3.69 13.12
C VAL A 258 -29.58 2.93 12.12
N GLY A 259 -29.03 1.86 11.55
CA GLY A 259 -29.73 0.96 10.63
C GLY A 259 -29.86 1.49 9.20
N GLN A 260 -28.98 2.40 8.78
CA GLN A 260 -28.94 2.90 7.41
C GLN A 260 -28.35 1.85 6.43
N ASP A 261 -28.65 2.00 5.14
CA ASP A 261 -27.85 1.37 4.08
C ASP A 261 -26.50 2.07 3.94
N LEU A 262 -25.51 1.38 3.34
CA LEU A 262 -24.15 1.90 3.24
C LEU A 262 -24.08 3.26 2.53
N ARG A 263 -24.79 3.40 1.40
CA ARG A 263 -24.76 4.61 0.58
C ARG A 263 -25.34 5.81 1.35
N ALA A 264 -26.47 5.61 2.02
CA ALA A 264 -27.07 6.62 2.89
C ALA A 264 -26.13 7.02 4.03
N ALA A 265 -25.47 6.06 4.68
CA ALA A 265 -24.53 6.31 5.77
C ALA A 265 -23.29 7.11 5.30
N ILE A 266 -22.76 6.79 4.11
CA ILE A 266 -21.65 7.57 3.50
C ILE A 266 -22.10 9.00 3.19
N GLU A 267 -23.29 9.19 2.60
CA GLU A 267 -23.78 10.51 2.18
C GLU A 267 -24.15 11.43 3.37
N HIS A 268 -24.79 10.89 4.40
CA HIS A 268 -25.34 11.67 5.52
C HIS A 268 -24.42 11.78 6.74
N ILE A 269 -23.50 10.82 6.93
CA ILE A 269 -22.62 10.74 8.10
C ILE A 269 -21.15 10.82 7.67
N GLY A 270 -20.69 9.88 6.84
CA GLY A 270 -19.27 9.68 6.54
C GLY A 270 -18.61 10.86 5.83
N ALA A 271 -19.18 11.29 4.70
CA ALA A 271 -18.64 12.40 3.92
C ALA A 271 -18.79 13.77 4.63
N PRO A 272 -19.91 14.11 5.30
CA PRO A 272 -20.00 15.32 6.13
C PRO A 272 -18.96 15.36 7.27
N ALA A 273 -18.78 14.27 8.00
CA ALA A 273 -17.83 14.19 9.11
C ALA A 273 -16.36 14.28 8.64
N LEU A 274 -16.03 13.68 7.49
CA LEU A 274 -14.70 13.84 6.89
C LEU A 274 -14.43 15.26 6.38
N ARG A 275 -15.45 15.96 5.84
CA ARG A 275 -15.32 17.36 5.38
C ARG A 275 -15.01 18.34 6.51
N ALA A 276 -15.26 17.97 7.77
CA ALA A 276 -14.79 18.75 8.92
C ALA A 276 -13.27 18.65 9.15
N LEU A 277 -12.62 17.58 8.66
CA LEU A 277 -11.20 17.29 8.84
C LEU A 277 -10.34 17.64 7.61
N VAL A 278 -10.87 17.46 6.40
CA VAL A 278 -10.14 17.59 5.13
C VAL A 278 -11.08 17.77 3.94
N GLU A 279 -10.59 18.32 2.82
CA GLU A 279 -11.36 18.45 1.57
C GLU A 279 -11.68 17.06 0.96
N VAL A 280 -12.98 16.72 0.88
CA VAL A 280 -13.47 15.42 0.37
C VAL A 280 -14.65 15.57 -0.60
N ASP A 281 -14.45 15.03 -1.81
CA ASP A 281 -15.52 14.71 -2.76
C ASP A 281 -16.03 13.27 -2.54
N GLN A 282 -17.30 13.04 -2.84
CA GLN A 282 -17.91 11.70 -2.88
C GLN A 282 -18.26 11.33 -4.32
N GLN A 283 -18.00 10.08 -4.70
CA GLN A 283 -18.38 9.49 -5.98
C GLN A 283 -18.93 8.09 -5.71
N ASP A 284 -20.25 7.99 -5.61
CA ASP A 284 -20.96 6.81 -5.10
C ASP A 284 -20.35 6.36 -3.74
N ASP A 285 -19.82 5.15 -3.67
CA ASP A 285 -19.26 4.54 -2.44
C ASP A 285 -17.73 4.74 -2.33
N GLN A 286 -17.17 5.66 -3.13
CA GLN A 286 -15.78 6.12 -3.04
C GLN A 286 -15.68 7.56 -2.51
N LEU A 287 -14.76 7.79 -1.57
CA LEU A 287 -14.44 9.10 -1.01
C LEU A 287 -13.04 9.54 -1.44
N ARG A 288 -12.95 10.72 -2.07
CA ARG A 288 -11.73 11.27 -2.65
C ARG A 288 -11.21 12.44 -1.83
N ILE A 289 -10.04 12.25 -1.21
CA ILE A 289 -9.37 13.21 -0.34
C ILE A 289 -8.25 13.89 -1.13
N HIS A 290 -8.45 15.15 -1.53
CA HIS A 290 -7.46 15.88 -2.36
C HIS A 290 -6.22 16.27 -1.57
N ALA A 291 -6.43 17.05 -0.50
CA ALA A 291 -5.37 17.78 0.19
C ALA A 291 -4.79 17.07 1.42
N SER A 292 -5.11 15.79 1.67
CA SER A 292 -4.76 15.00 2.87
C SER A 292 -3.49 15.46 3.62
N PRO A 293 -3.60 16.12 4.79
CA PRO A 293 -2.44 16.63 5.51
C PRO A 293 -1.60 15.51 6.16
N LEU A 294 -2.17 14.32 6.33
CA LEU A 294 -1.51 13.16 6.95
C LEU A 294 -0.69 12.32 5.95
N CYS A 295 -0.82 12.56 4.63
CA CYS A 295 -0.09 11.80 3.60
C CYS A 295 1.15 12.56 3.13
N THR A 296 2.31 12.23 3.69
CA THR A 296 3.64 12.73 3.24
C THR A 296 4.33 11.72 2.33
N GLU A 297 5.42 12.12 1.68
CA GLU A 297 6.20 11.20 0.82
C GLU A 297 6.59 9.93 1.59
N GLY A 298 6.29 8.75 1.02
CA GLY A 298 6.58 7.45 1.63
C GLY A 298 5.74 7.05 2.86
N HIS A 299 4.86 7.92 3.38
CA HIS A 299 4.07 7.65 4.58
C HIS A 299 2.58 7.96 4.37
N SER A 300 1.77 6.90 4.28
CA SER A 300 0.33 6.99 4.06
C SER A 300 -0.42 7.37 5.34
N GLY A 301 -1.13 8.49 5.29
CA GLY A 301 -2.11 8.87 6.32
C GLY A 301 -3.49 8.25 6.12
N CYS A 302 -3.73 7.48 5.04
CA CYS A 302 -5.05 6.94 4.72
C CYS A 302 -5.59 5.99 5.80
N ALA A 303 -4.70 5.29 6.51
CA ALA A 303 -5.06 4.42 7.64
C ALA A 303 -5.92 5.13 8.70
N PHE A 304 -5.61 6.39 9.03
CA PHE A 304 -6.46 7.18 9.93
C PHE A 304 -7.86 7.43 9.35
N PHE A 305 -7.96 7.72 8.05
CA PHE A 305 -9.24 8.02 7.43
C PHE A 305 -10.10 6.76 7.20
N SER A 306 -9.49 5.61 6.87
CA SER A 306 -10.18 4.31 6.89
C SER A 306 -10.70 4.00 8.30
N GLY A 307 -9.83 4.02 9.31
CA GLY A 307 -10.23 3.77 10.70
C GLY A 307 -11.29 4.75 11.22
N PHE A 308 -11.20 6.03 10.84
CA PHE A 308 -12.21 7.04 11.19
C PHE A 308 -13.59 6.70 10.61
N LEU A 309 -13.65 6.30 9.34
CA LEU A 309 -14.89 5.85 8.71
C LEU A 309 -15.38 4.51 9.30
N GLU A 310 -14.50 3.55 9.60
CA GLU A 310 -14.86 2.28 10.25
C GLU A 310 -15.56 2.52 11.60
N GLY A 311 -14.96 3.34 12.46
CA GLY A 311 -15.51 3.67 13.78
C GLY A 311 -16.77 4.54 13.73
N LEU A 312 -16.92 5.37 12.69
CA LEU A 312 -18.05 6.28 12.51
C LEU A 312 -19.26 5.61 11.85
N LEU A 313 -19.04 4.80 10.82
CA LEU A 313 -20.11 4.19 10.01
C LEU A 313 -20.50 2.78 10.49
N GLY A 314 -19.57 2.04 11.13
CA GLY A 314 -19.83 0.70 11.64
C GLY A 314 -21.04 0.60 12.59
N PRO A 315 -21.28 1.58 13.49
CA PRO A 315 -22.50 1.64 14.30
C PRO A 315 -23.74 2.15 13.55
N ALA A 316 -23.57 2.88 12.45
CA ALA A 316 -24.65 3.52 11.70
C ALA A 316 -25.34 2.57 10.72
N ILE A 317 -24.59 1.65 10.09
CA ILE A 317 -25.15 0.70 9.12
C ILE A 317 -26.00 -0.39 9.79
N ALA A 318 -26.86 -1.02 9.01
CA ALA A 318 -27.44 -2.34 9.34
C ALA A 318 -26.31 -3.38 9.59
N PRO A 319 -26.57 -4.50 10.30
CA PRO A 319 -25.53 -5.49 10.61
C PRO A 319 -24.92 -6.14 9.35
N GLY A 320 -23.81 -5.56 8.90
CA GLY A 320 -23.02 -5.91 7.73
C GLY A 320 -21.51 -5.73 8.00
N SER A 321 -20.70 -6.05 7.00
CA SER A 321 -19.24 -6.19 7.11
C SER A 321 -18.48 -5.00 6.50
N LEU A 322 -18.66 -3.82 7.11
CA LEU A 322 -17.99 -2.59 6.70
C LEU A 322 -16.48 -2.79 6.51
N SER A 323 -16.01 -2.49 5.30
CA SER A 323 -14.64 -2.70 4.82
C SER A 323 -14.20 -1.49 4.00
N ILE A 324 -13.01 -0.95 4.32
CA ILE A 324 -12.59 0.38 3.81
C ILE A 324 -11.15 0.36 3.31
N PHE A 325 -11.00 0.41 1.99
CA PHE A 325 -9.73 0.16 1.32
C PHE A 325 -9.16 1.44 0.66
N PRO A 326 -7.90 1.81 0.92
CA PRO A 326 -7.24 2.88 0.18
C PRO A 326 -6.91 2.41 -1.24
N VAL A 327 -7.69 2.86 -2.22
CA VAL A 327 -7.53 2.54 -3.65
C VAL A 327 -6.27 3.17 -4.23
N CYS A 328 -5.95 4.39 -3.81
CA CYS A 328 -4.68 5.05 -4.10
C CYS A 328 -4.38 6.12 -3.04
N CYS A 329 -3.11 6.49 -2.88
CA CYS A 329 -2.69 7.50 -1.90
C CYS A 329 -1.63 8.46 -2.46
N ARG A 330 -1.76 9.74 -2.10
CA ARG A 330 -0.80 10.80 -2.45
C ARG A 330 0.61 10.58 -1.87
N SER A 331 0.76 9.79 -0.80
CA SER A 331 2.08 9.39 -0.26
C SER A 331 2.90 8.52 -1.22
N TYR A 332 2.20 7.83 -2.14
CA TYR A 332 2.75 7.02 -3.23
C TYR A 332 2.50 7.69 -4.58
N GLY A 333 2.44 9.03 -4.60
CA GLY A 333 2.43 9.85 -5.81
C GLY A 333 1.14 9.87 -6.61
N ALA A 334 0.02 9.31 -6.14
CA ALA A 334 -1.28 9.58 -6.75
C ALA A 334 -1.69 11.06 -6.59
N ASP A 335 -2.50 11.61 -7.49
CA ASP A 335 -2.82 13.06 -7.47
C ASP A 335 -3.81 13.46 -6.35
N ALA A 336 -4.48 12.47 -5.76
CA ALA A 336 -5.33 12.55 -4.56
C ALA A 336 -5.31 11.18 -3.86
N CYS A 337 -5.81 11.08 -2.63
CA CYS A 337 -6.15 9.78 -2.03
C CYS A 337 -7.59 9.39 -2.39
N VAL A 338 -7.85 8.10 -2.57
CA VAL A 338 -9.20 7.56 -2.76
C VAL A 338 -9.40 6.38 -1.81
N LEU A 339 -10.49 6.40 -1.06
CA LEU A 339 -10.97 5.28 -0.25
C LEU A 339 -12.22 4.68 -0.94
N ALA A 340 -12.26 3.37 -1.09
CA ALA A 340 -13.48 2.62 -1.44
C ALA A 340 -14.07 2.02 -0.17
N ILE A 341 -15.41 1.95 -0.11
CA ILE A 341 -16.18 1.50 1.05
C ILE A 341 -17.17 0.42 0.58
N SER A 342 -17.26 -0.69 1.30
CA SER A 342 -18.14 -1.84 1.01
C SER A 342 -18.65 -2.49 2.30
N ASP A 343 -19.82 -3.14 2.26
CA ASP A 343 -20.49 -3.82 3.39
C ASP A 343 -20.62 -5.36 3.23
#